data_AF-A0A3P8NQV9-F1
#
_entry.id   AF-A0A3P8NQV9-F1
#
_cell.length_a   1.000
_cell.length_b   1.000
_cell.length_c   1.000
_cell.angle_alpha   90.00
_cell.angle_beta   90.00
_cell.angle_gamma   90.00
#
_symmetry.space_group_name_H-M   'P 1'
#
loop_
_entity.id
_entity.type
_entity.pdbx_description
1 polymer ?
#
loop_
_entity_poly.entity_id
_entity_poly.type
_entity_poly.pdbx_seq_one_letter_code
_entity_poly.pdbx_strand_id
1 'polypeptide(L)'
;MIYSPRTKTKTTQNTEPFIKRVKMDNWTAALLTGVACIVGYLVVRVKKINSLRQAEEKIQRARNRRDESLQRAEQAVLRYKQSHPTTDSAFILTLSLSELTQQLKEGSLTPEDVLYSYMEKTLAVNKKLNCCTEILLESLDQLTTVGSNKDGLLYGVPVSIKENLAFKNHDCSCGVIINLDQPAEKDSVLVQVLKKQGAIPFVKTNLPQGLLSCDCSNPIYGQTVNPHNPQKTSGGSTGGEGALIGGGGSLLGIGTDLGGSIRIPASFCGICGFKPTAGRLSSQGVCPTYRGQKSVLSSPGPMARDVDSLALCMQALLCDHMFSLDPTVPPLPFNMERYRTTKPLRIGCLENDGYMHPSPSMARGVREVKALLEQAGHTLVPYHPLKMDEIFPELMVKVF
;
A
#
# COMPACT_ATOMS: atom_id res chain seq x y z
N MET A 1 -41.07 -55.81 46.30
CA MET A 1 -41.03 -57.20 46.80
C MET A 1 -40.13 -58.01 45.88
N ILE A 2 -39.15 -58.67 46.49
CA ILE A 2 -38.59 -59.98 46.13
C ILE A 2 -37.67 -60.06 44.88
N TYR A 3 -36.37 -59.96 45.22
CA TYR A 3 -35.21 -60.74 44.74
C TYR A 3 -35.47 -61.92 43.79
N SER A 4 -34.60 -62.08 42.77
CA SER A 4 -33.71 -63.26 42.70
C SER A 4 -32.63 -63.11 41.60
N PRO A 5 -31.34 -63.44 41.89
CA PRO A 5 -30.25 -63.47 40.92
C PRO A 5 -29.96 -64.90 40.42
N ARG A 6 -29.59 -65.05 39.15
CA ARG A 6 -28.88 -66.20 38.52
C ARG A 6 -28.67 -65.79 37.04
N THR A 7 -27.58 -66.03 36.34
CA THR A 7 -26.47 -66.98 36.48
C THR A 7 -25.39 -66.53 35.49
N LYS A 8 -24.11 -66.60 35.87
CA LYS A 8 -22.98 -66.52 34.93
C LYS A 8 -23.01 -67.76 34.04
N THR A 9 -23.23 -67.59 32.74
CA THR A 9 -22.86 -68.58 31.73
C THR A 9 -21.68 -68.04 30.93
N LYS A 10 -20.58 -68.80 31.00
CA LYS A 10 -19.38 -68.66 30.18
C LYS A 10 -19.75 -68.83 28.70
N THR A 11 -19.41 -67.84 27.90
CA THR A 11 -19.11 -68.04 26.48
C THR A 11 -17.99 -67.08 26.12
N THR A 12 -16.79 -67.39 26.62
CA THR A 12 -15.55 -66.89 26.02
C THR A 12 -15.45 -67.54 24.64
N GLN A 13 -16.10 -66.92 23.66
CA GLN A 13 -15.79 -67.16 22.27
C GLN A 13 -14.34 -66.75 22.04
N ASN A 14 -13.61 -67.73 21.56
CA ASN A 14 -12.19 -67.78 21.38
C ASN A 14 -11.80 -66.79 20.25
N THR A 15 -11.53 -65.53 20.58
CA THR A 15 -10.95 -64.55 19.64
C THR A 15 -9.41 -64.60 19.60
N GLU A 16 -8.79 -65.43 20.46
CA GLU A 16 -7.34 -65.65 20.45
C GLU A 16 -6.72 -66.18 19.14
N PRO A 17 -7.42 -66.90 18.23
CA PRO A 17 -6.77 -67.37 17.00
C PRO A 17 -6.57 -66.27 15.95
N PHE A 18 -7.27 -65.12 16.05
CA PHE A 18 -7.18 -64.06 15.04
C PHE A 18 -6.05 -63.05 15.33
N ILE A 19 -5.65 -62.91 16.61
CA ILE A 19 -4.59 -61.97 17.04
C ILE A 19 -3.20 -62.63 17.08
N LYS A 20 -3.12 -63.97 16.93
CA LYS A 20 -1.86 -64.75 16.92
C LYS A 20 -1.25 -64.99 15.52
N ARG A 21 -1.42 -64.07 14.57
CA ARG A 21 -0.55 -64.00 13.39
C ARG A 21 0.09 -62.61 13.32
N VAL A 22 1.42 -62.61 13.27
CA VAL A 22 2.35 -61.46 13.30
C VAL A 22 2.73 -60.98 14.71
N LYS A 23 3.45 -61.81 15.48
CA LYS A 23 4.43 -61.28 16.45
C LYS A 23 5.58 -60.71 15.63
N MET A 24 5.59 -59.40 15.43
CA MET A 24 6.69 -58.71 14.77
C MET A 24 7.86 -58.60 15.76
N ASP A 25 9.06 -59.03 15.37
CA ASP A 25 10.22 -58.89 16.24
C ASP A 25 10.66 -57.41 16.32
N ASN A 26 11.38 -57.05 17.38
CA ASN A 26 11.77 -55.66 17.61
C ASN A 26 12.63 -55.10 16.45
N TRP A 27 13.36 -55.96 15.74
CA TRP A 27 14.18 -55.60 14.59
C TRP A 27 13.33 -55.23 13.37
N THR A 28 12.31 -56.02 13.05
CA THR A 28 11.34 -55.72 11.98
C THR A 28 10.52 -54.49 12.32
N ALA A 29 10.11 -54.31 13.58
CA ALA A 29 9.43 -53.09 14.01
C ALA A 29 10.33 -51.83 13.89
N ALA A 30 11.60 -51.92 14.29
CA ALA A 30 12.57 -50.83 14.15
C ALA A 30 12.85 -50.50 12.67
N LEU A 31 13.00 -51.53 11.82
CA LEU A 31 13.24 -51.36 10.39
C LEU A 31 12.04 -50.73 9.68
N LEU A 32 10.81 -51.18 9.95
CA LEU A 32 9.59 -50.59 9.39
C LEU A 32 9.40 -49.14 9.85
N THR A 33 9.70 -48.84 11.12
CA THR A 33 9.65 -47.47 11.65
C THR A 33 10.69 -46.58 10.96
N GLY A 34 11.93 -47.07 10.80
CA GLY A 34 12.99 -46.37 10.08
C GLY A 34 12.61 -46.07 8.63
N VAL A 35 12.06 -47.04 7.91
CA VAL A 35 11.54 -46.86 6.54
C VAL A 35 10.40 -45.84 6.51
N ALA A 36 9.43 -45.93 7.42
CA ALA A 36 8.33 -44.97 7.51
C ALA A 36 8.81 -43.53 7.77
N CYS A 37 9.80 -43.35 8.65
CA CYS A 37 10.44 -42.05 8.90
C CYS A 37 11.16 -41.51 7.66
N ILE A 38 11.91 -42.36 6.94
CA ILE A 38 12.60 -41.97 5.70
C ILE A 38 11.59 -41.59 4.61
N VAL A 39 10.54 -42.39 4.40
CA VAL A 39 9.48 -42.09 3.43
C VAL A 39 8.76 -40.79 3.81
N GLY A 40 8.42 -40.61 5.10
CA GLY A 40 7.82 -39.37 5.59
C GLY A 40 8.71 -38.15 5.34
N TYR A 41 10.01 -38.25 5.64
CA TYR A 41 10.98 -37.20 5.34
C TYR A 41 11.06 -36.90 3.84
N LEU A 42 11.16 -37.93 2.98
CA LEU A 42 11.21 -37.77 1.52
C LEU A 42 9.93 -37.10 0.98
N VAL A 43 8.75 -37.50 1.46
CA VAL A 43 7.48 -36.86 1.09
C VAL A 43 7.45 -35.39 1.48
N VAL A 44 7.89 -35.04 2.69
CA VAL A 44 7.99 -33.65 3.13
C VAL A 44 9.00 -32.86 2.28
N ARG A 45 10.15 -33.47 1.96
CA ARG A 45 11.17 -32.86 1.09
C ARG A 45 10.65 -32.61 -0.32
N VAL A 46 10.00 -33.59 -0.95
CA VAL A 46 9.41 -33.46 -2.28
C VAL A 46 8.30 -32.41 -2.28
N LYS A 47 7.40 -32.41 -1.28
CA LYS A 47 6.38 -31.36 -1.13
C LYS A 47 6.99 -29.97 -1.00
N LYS A 48 8.05 -29.84 -0.19
CA LYS A 48 8.78 -28.57 -0.03
C LYS A 48 9.41 -28.10 -1.34
N ILE A 49 10.07 -28.99 -2.09
CA ILE A 49 10.67 -28.67 -3.39
C ILE A 49 9.60 -28.21 -4.39
N ASN A 50 8.49 -28.96 -4.50
CA ASN A 50 7.39 -28.61 -5.39
C ASN A 50 6.76 -27.27 -5.01
N SER A 51 6.58 -27.01 -3.72
CA SER A 51 6.04 -25.73 -3.23
C SER A 51 6.98 -24.56 -3.55
N LEU A 52 8.30 -24.74 -3.43
CA LEU A 52 9.28 -23.70 -3.78
C LEU A 52 9.26 -23.41 -5.29
N ARG A 53 9.22 -24.46 -6.11
CA ARG A 53 9.11 -24.31 -7.57
C ARG A 53 7.83 -23.57 -7.98
N GLN A 54 6.69 -23.93 -7.39
CA GLN A 54 5.43 -23.22 -7.63
C GLN A 54 5.50 -21.74 -7.20
N ALA A 55 6.18 -21.46 -6.09
CA ALA A 55 6.40 -20.09 -5.63
C ALA A 55 7.28 -19.28 -6.59
N GLU A 56 8.37 -19.87 -7.09
CA GLU A 56 9.23 -19.26 -8.10
C GLU A 56 8.48 -19.00 -9.41
N GLU A 57 7.69 -19.96 -9.89
CA GLU A 57 6.86 -19.81 -11.09
C GLU A 57 5.83 -18.68 -10.94
N LYS A 58 5.19 -18.56 -9.76
CA LYS A 58 4.29 -17.44 -9.44
C LYS A 58 5.02 -16.09 -9.46
N ILE A 59 6.18 -16.00 -8.81
CA ILE A 59 6.99 -14.77 -8.80
C ILE A 59 7.40 -14.39 -10.23
N GLN A 60 7.83 -15.36 -11.03
CA GLN A 60 8.26 -15.09 -12.40
C GLN A 60 7.10 -14.59 -13.27
N ARG A 61 5.88 -15.16 -13.13
CA ARG A 61 4.70 -14.63 -13.82
C ARG A 61 4.39 -13.20 -13.43
N ALA A 62 4.45 -12.87 -12.14
CA ALA A 62 4.23 -11.51 -11.67
C ALA A 62 5.28 -10.51 -12.21
N ARG A 63 6.55 -10.91 -12.27
CA ARG A 63 7.62 -10.09 -12.88
C ARG A 63 7.44 -9.92 -14.38
N ASN A 64 7.08 -10.99 -15.09
CA ASN A 64 6.81 -10.93 -16.53
C ASN A 64 5.65 -9.96 -16.84
N ARG A 65 4.55 -10.01 -16.07
CA ARG A 65 3.43 -9.06 -16.20
C ARG A 65 3.90 -7.61 -16.01
N ARG A 66 4.70 -7.37 -14.96
CA ARG A 66 5.30 -6.06 -14.70
C ARG A 66 6.14 -5.59 -15.88
N ASP A 67 7.07 -6.41 -16.35
CA ASP A 67 7.99 -6.05 -17.43
C ASP A 67 7.23 -5.79 -18.74
N GLU A 68 6.20 -6.59 -19.04
CA GLU A 68 5.31 -6.36 -20.17
C GLU A 68 4.58 -5.02 -20.06
N SER A 69 4.02 -4.69 -18.88
CA SER A 69 3.33 -3.41 -18.66
C SER A 69 4.26 -2.21 -18.86
N LEU A 70 5.51 -2.31 -18.39
CA LEU A 70 6.54 -1.28 -18.54
C LEU A 70 6.93 -1.09 -20.00
N GLN A 71 7.15 -2.21 -20.73
CA GLN A 71 7.50 -2.17 -22.15
C GLN A 71 6.38 -1.60 -23.01
N ARG A 72 5.13 -1.98 -22.75
CA ARG A 72 3.96 -1.44 -23.47
C ARG A 72 3.76 0.04 -23.20
N ALA A 73 3.98 0.49 -21.97
CA ALA A 73 3.96 1.91 -21.62
C ALA A 73 5.07 2.69 -22.34
N GLU A 74 6.29 2.17 -22.40
CA GLU A 74 7.41 2.78 -23.13
C GLU A 74 7.07 2.93 -24.62
N GLN A 75 6.52 1.89 -25.26
CA GLN A 75 6.08 1.96 -26.65
C GLN A 75 4.96 2.99 -26.86
N ALA A 76 3.99 3.08 -25.93
CA ALA A 76 2.89 4.03 -26.01
C ALA A 76 3.41 5.48 -25.91
N VAL A 77 4.32 5.76 -24.96
CA VAL A 77 4.99 7.06 -24.83
C VAL A 77 5.77 7.41 -26.10
N LEU A 78 6.55 6.48 -26.65
CA LEU A 78 7.32 6.73 -27.88
C LEU A 78 6.41 7.08 -29.07
N ARG A 79 5.31 6.34 -29.26
CA ARG A 79 4.33 6.63 -30.32
C ARG A 79 3.67 7.98 -30.12
N TYR A 80 3.32 8.31 -28.87
CA TYR A 80 2.71 9.59 -28.55
C TYR A 80 3.63 10.77 -28.87
N LYS A 81 4.91 10.70 -28.48
CA LYS A 81 5.91 11.73 -28.78
C LYS A 81 6.15 11.92 -30.28
N GLN A 82 6.05 10.84 -31.07
CA GLN A 82 6.15 10.92 -32.53
C GLN A 82 4.97 11.65 -33.16
N SER A 83 3.75 11.45 -32.63
CA SER A 83 2.55 12.12 -33.14
C SER A 83 2.32 13.52 -32.56
N HIS A 84 2.92 13.84 -31.41
CA HIS A 84 2.78 15.12 -30.71
C HIS A 84 4.17 15.73 -30.39
N PRO A 85 4.97 16.10 -31.42
CA PRO A 85 6.34 16.58 -31.21
C PRO A 85 6.42 17.93 -30.48
N THR A 86 5.31 18.66 -30.38
CA THR A 86 5.21 19.97 -29.73
C THR A 86 4.85 19.88 -28.23
N THR A 87 4.53 18.69 -27.70
CA THR A 87 4.22 18.53 -26.28
C THR A 87 5.46 18.84 -25.43
N ASP A 88 5.36 19.86 -24.58
CA ASP A 88 6.44 20.23 -23.66
C ASP A 88 6.30 19.47 -22.34
N SER A 89 6.77 18.21 -22.33
CA SER A 89 6.77 17.38 -21.13
C SER A 89 7.55 18.02 -19.98
N ALA A 90 8.60 18.80 -20.28
CA ALA A 90 9.40 19.44 -19.25
C ALA A 90 8.59 20.50 -18.52
N PHE A 91 7.88 21.37 -19.25
CA PHE A 91 6.97 22.35 -18.67
C PHE A 91 5.88 21.69 -17.83
N ILE A 92 5.18 20.68 -18.36
CA ILE A 92 4.09 19.97 -17.66
C ILE A 92 4.56 19.41 -16.30
N LEU A 93 5.78 18.86 -16.24
CA LEU A 93 6.35 18.29 -15.02
C LEU A 93 6.73 19.34 -13.96
N THR A 94 6.86 20.63 -14.33
CA THR A 94 7.15 21.71 -13.37
C THR A 94 5.90 22.24 -12.65
N LEU A 95 4.70 22.01 -13.21
CA LEU A 95 3.46 22.55 -12.66
C LEU A 95 3.15 21.94 -11.28
N SER A 96 2.60 22.77 -10.39
CA SER A 96 1.88 22.29 -9.20
C SER A 96 0.58 21.59 -9.61
N LEU A 97 -0.02 20.81 -8.70
CA LEU A 97 -1.30 20.16 -9.00
C LEU A 97 -2.41 21.18 -9.28
N SER A 98 -2.41 22.32 -8.58
CA SER A 98 -3.41 23.37 -8.80
C SER A 98 -3.27 24.00 -10.18
N GLU A 99 -2.05 24.32 -10.61
CA GLU A 99 -1.82 24.88 -11.96
C GLU A 99 -2.15 23.86 -13.04
N LEU A 100 -1.78 22.60 -12.85
CA LEU A 100 -2.07 21.52 -13.80
C LEU A 100 -3.58 21.32 -13.97
N THR A 101 -4.33 21.24 -12.86
CA THR A 101 -5.79 21.06 -12.90
C THR A 101 -6.49 22.27 -13.51
N GLN A 102 -6.00 23.49 -13.27
CA GLN A 102 -6.52 24.69 -13.92
C GLN A 102 -6.33 24.62 -15.45
N GLN A 103 -5.11 24.34 -15.91
CA GLN A 103 -4.80 24.25 -17.34
C GLN A 103 -5.56 23.13 -18.07
N LEU A 104 -5.76 21.98 -17.41
CA LEU A 104 -6.60 20.89 -17.92
C LEU A 104 -8.07 21.30 -18.07
N LYS A 105 -8.60 22.08 -17.12
CA LYS A 105 -10.00 22.56 -17.19
C LYS A 105 -10.20 23.61 -18.29
N GLU A 106 -9.25 24.53 -18.42
CA GLU A 106 -9.22 25.56 -19.46
C GLU A 106 -8.98 24.95 -20.86
N GLY A 107 -8.35 23.77 -20.92
CA GLY A 107 -8.06 23.06 -22.16
C GLY A 107 -6.74 23.49 -22.82
N SER A 108 -5.88 24.22 -22.10
CA SER A 108 -4.52 24.55 -22.57
C SER A 108 -3.58 23.34 -22.53
N LEU A 109 -3.88 22.36 -21.68
CA LEU A 109 -3.27 21.03 -21.66
C LEU A 109 -4.36 19.98 -21.87
N THR A 110 -4.01 18.88 -22.57
CA THR A 110 -4.90 17.73 -22.71
C THR A 110 -4.58 16.65 -21.67
N PRO A 111 -5.56 15.83 -21.24
CA PRO A 111 -5.29 14.66 -20.39
C PRO A 111 -4.23 13.72 -20.99
N GLU A 112 -4.18 13.60 -22.32
CA GLU A 112 -3.18 12.84 -23.06
C GLU A 112 -1.77 13.41 -22.85
N ASP A 113 -1.57 14.71 -23.08
CA ASP A 113 -0.27 15.36 -22.91
C ASP A 113 0.28 15.12 -21.49
N VAL A 114 -0.61 15.26 -20.51
CA VAL A 114 -0.27 15.11 -19.09
C VAL A 114 0.03 13.66 -18.75
N LEU A 115 -0.83 12.70 -19.15
CA LEU A 115 -0.62 11.29 -18.85
C LEU A 115 0.68 10.77 -19.45
N TYR A 116 0.93 11.04 -20.74
CA TYR A 116 2.15 10.56 -21.39
C TYR A 116 3.41 11.22 -20.85
N SER A 117 3.36 12.51 -20.48
CA SER A 117 4.48 13.20 -19.81
C SER A 117 4.85 12.56 -18.46
N TYR A 118 3.84 12.28 -17.63
CA TYR A 118 4.06 11.62 -16.34
C TYR A 118 4.42 10.13 -16.48
N MET A 119 3.89 9.44 -17.49
CA MET A 119 4.24 8.05 -17.79
C MET A 119 5.71 7.93 -18.23
N GLU A 120 6.19 8.83 -19.10
CA GLU A 120 7.60 8.92 -19.50
C GLU A 120 8.50 9.10 -18.27
N LYS A 121 8.16 10.08 -17.41
CA LYS A 121 8.93 10.35 -16.20
C LYS A 121 8.89 9.19 -15.22
N THR A 122 7.74 8.52 -15.07
CA THR A 122 7.57 7.33 -14.23
C THR A 122 8.49 6.20 -14.67
N LEU A 123 8.56 5.90 -15.97
CA LEU A 123 9.44 4.85 -16.50
C LEU A 123 10.91 5.16 -16.19
N ALA A 124 11.33 6.41 -16.39
CA ALA A 124 12.70 6.86 -16.08
C ALA A 124 13.04 6.77 -14.58
N VAL A 125 12.09 7.12 -13.70
CA VAL A 125 12.25 7.04 -12.25
C VAL A 125 12.26 5.58 -11.78
N ASN A 126 11.35 4.74 -12.30
CA ASN A 126 11.28 3.33 -11.94
C ASN A 126 12.56 2.57 -12.32
N LYS A 127 13.15 2.88 -13.49
CA LYS A 127 14.43 2.28 -13.91
C LYS A 127 15.56 2.50 -12.90
N LYS A 128 15.53 3.63 -12.18
CA LYS A 128 16.53 3.99 -11.16
C LYS A 128 16.18 3.48 -9.76
N LEU A 129 14.91 3.52 -9.40
CA LEU A 129 14.47 3.37 -8.02
C LEU A 129 13.71 2.07 -7.72
N ASN A 130 13.28 1.33 -8.75
CA ASN A 130 12.46 0.12 -8.64
C ASN A 130 11.20 0.35 -7.77
N CYS A 131 10.45 1.41 -8.05
CA CYS A 131 9.33 1.89 -7.23
C CYS A 131 7.94 1.49 -7.73
N CYS A 132 7.81 0.97 -8.96
CA CYS A 132 6.53 0.60 -9.57
C CYS A 132 6.39 -0.92 -9.66
N THR A 133 5.26 -1.49 -9.29
CA THR A 133 4.97 -2.92 -9.47
C THR A 133 4.31 -3.21 -10.81
N GLU A 134 3.58 -2.25 -11.39
CA GLU A 134 2.88 -2.42 -12.66
C GLU A 134 2.40 -1.06 -13.21
N ILE A 135 2.44 -0.86 -14.53
CA ILE A 135 1.74 0.24 -15.19
C ILE A 135 0.30 -0.21 -15.51
N LEU A 136 -0.68 0.60 -15.13
CA LEU A 136 -2.10 0.35 -15.39
C LEU A 136 -2.44 0.82 -16.80
N LEU A 137 -2.36 -0.08 -17.78
CA LEU A 137 -2.57 0.26 -19.20
C LEU A 137 -4.00 0.70 -19.50
N GLU A 138 -4.96 0.36 -18.64
CA GLU A 138 -6.34 0.86 -18.64
C GLU A 138 -6.40 2.39 -18.52
N SER A 139 -5.34 3.04 -18.02
CA SER A 139 -5.22 4.50 -18.05
C SER A 139 -5.28 5.07 -19.47
N LEU A 140 -4.79 4.33 -20.46
CA LEU A 140 -4.83 4.72 -21.87
C LEU A 140 -6.26 4.67 -22.41
N ASP A 141 -7.02 3.62 -22.05
CA ASP A 141 -8.43 3.50 -22.43
C ASP A 141 -9.27 4.57 -21.73
N GLN A 142 -8.94 4.89 -20.47
CA GLN A 142 -9.63 5.91 -19.69
C GLN A 142 -9.56 7.30 -20.33
N LEU A 143 -8.50 7.64 -21.08
CA LEU A 143 -8.39 8.91 -21.81
C LEU A 143 -9.60 9.16 -22.73
N THR A 144 -10.14 8.11 -23.34
CA THR A 144 -11.30 8.22 -24.26
C THR A 144 -12.60 8.60 -23.54
N THR A 145 -12.69 8.34 -22.23
CA THR A 145 -13.91 8.54 -21.43
C THR A 145 -13.77 9.64 -20.39
N VAL A 146 -12.53 10.06 -20.06
CA VAL A 146 -12.26 11.02 -18.99
C VAL A 146 -12.96 12.37 -19.21
N GLY A 147 -13.17 12.77 -20.48
CA GLY A 147 -13.91 13.99 -20.84
C GLY A 147 -15.31 14.08 -20.26
N SER A 148 -15.97 12.95 -19.99
CA SER A 148 -17.28 12.91 -19.31
C SER A 148 -17.23 13.36 -17.83
N ASN A 149 -16.04 13.44 -17.24
CA ASN A 149 -15.80 13.86 -15.86
C ASN A 149 -15.02 15.18 -15.80
N LYS A 150 -15.19 16.07 -16.79
CA LYS A 150 -14.49 17.37 -16.87
C LYS A 150 -14.74 18.28 -15.67
N ASP A 151 -15.91 18.16 -15.04
CA ASP A 151 -16.27 18.91 -13.82
C ASP A 151 -15.57 18.38 -12.56
N GLY A 152 -14.94 17.21 -12.63
CA GLY A 152 -14.21 16.61 -11.53
C GLY A 152 -13.05 17.49 -11.03
N LEU A 153 -12.78 17.43 -9.73
CA LEU A 153 -11.72 18.23 -9.11
C LEU A 153 -10.31 17.80 -9.54
N LEU A 154 -10.16 16.57 -10.05
CA LEU A 154 -8.90 15.98 -10.48
C LEU A 154 -8.94 15.59 -11.96
N TYR A 155 -9.76 16.26 -12.77
CA TYR A 155 -9.89 15.99 -14.19
C TYR A 155 -8.55 15.93 -14.90
N GLY A 156 -8.26 14.81 -15.56
CA GLY A 156 -7.06 14.58 -16.36
C GLY A 156 -5.78 14.34 -15.55
N VAL A 157 -5.83 14.33 -14.22
CA VAL A 157 -4.65 14.19 -13.35
C VAL A 157 -4.23 12.72 -13.26
N PRO A 158 -2.98 12.35 -13.64
CA PRO A 158 -2.43 11.03 -13.39
C PRO A 158 -2.17 10.82 -11.90
N VAL A 159 -2.65 9.72 -11.34
CA VAL A 159 -2.51 9.38 -9.91
C VAL A 159 -1.81 8.03 -9.75
N SER A 160 -0.79 7.98 -8.91
CA SER A 160 -0.18 6.71 -8.49
C SER A 160 -0.95 6.10 -7.31
N ILE A 161 -1.02 4.77 -7.25
CA ILE A 161 -1.69 4.08 -6.14
C ILE A 161 -0.78 3.01 -5.54
N LYS A 162 -0.73 2.92 -4.21
CA LYS A 162 -0.02 1.83 -3.54
C LYS A 162 -0.58 0.47 -3.97
N GLU A 163 0.29 -0.53 -4.13
CA GLU A 163 -0.11 -1.83 -4.69
C GLU A 163 -1.25 -2.54 -3.95
N ASN A 164 -1.42 -2.28 -2.65
CA ASN A 164 -2.50 -2.89 -1.87
C ASN A 164 -3.88 -2.21 -2.04
N LEU A 165 -4.01 -1.18 -2.88
CA LEU A 165 -5.31 -0.71 -3.34
C LEU A 165 -5.80 -1.59 -4.50
N ALA A 166 -6.98 -2.17 -4.35
CA ALA A 166 -7.61 -2.95 -5.41
C ALA A 166 -7.85 -2.09 -6.65
N PHE A 167 -7.42 -2.63 -7.78
CA PHE A 167 -7.68 -2.13 -9.11
C PHE A 167 -8.11 -3.33 -9.94
N LYS A 168 -9.24 -3.23 -10.62
CA LYS A 168 -9.87 -4.35 -11.34
C LYS A 168 -8.88 -5.03 -12.27
N ASN A 169 -8.88 -6.36 -12.28
CA ASN A 169 -7.99 -7.23 -13.06
C ASN A 169 -6.51 -7.26 -12.61
N HIS A 170 -6.14 -6.55 -11.55
CA HIS A 170 -4.78 -6.53 -11.03
C HIS A 170 -4.69 -7.19 -9.64
N ASP A 171 -3.58 -7.86 -9.38
CA ASP A 171 -3.30 -8.48 -8.08
C ASP A 171 -3.13 -7.42 -6.98
N CYS A 172 -3.42 -7.83 -5.74
CA CYS A 172 -3.00 -7.14 -4.52
C CYS A 172 -2.16 -8.10 -3.68
N SER A 173 -0.94 -8.34 -4.14
CA SER A 173 0.04 -9.25 -3.57
C SER A 173 0.41 -8.90 -2.14
N CYS A 174 0.43 -7.62 -1.75
CA CYS A 174 0.98 -7.16 -0.47
C CYS A 174 2.43 -7.68 -0.23
N GLY A 175 3.16 -7.97 -1.31
CA GLY A 175 4.50 -8.55 -1.26
C GLY A 175 4.55 -10.02 -0.80
N VAL A 176 3.41 -10.71 -0.70
CA VAL A 176 3.32 -12.12 -0.30
C VAL A 176 2.86 -13.02 -1.46
N ILE A 177 3.58 -14.13 -1.66
CA ILE A 177 3.44 -15.01 -2.84
C ILE A 177 2.05 -15.67 -2.90
N ILE A 178 1.44 -15.94 -1.75
CA ILE A 178 0.12 -16.59 -1.69
C ILE A 178 -0.96 -15.75 -2.38
N ASN A 179 -0.82 -14.41 -2.38
CA ASN A 179 -1.78 -13.47 -2.98
C ASN A 179 -1.54 -13.23 -4.48
N LEU A 180 -0.55 -13.87 -5.10
CA LEU A 180 -0.33 -13.79 -6.55
C LEU A 180 -1.29 -14.65 -7.34
N ASP A 181 -1.61 -14.18 -8.55
CA ASP A 181 -2.57 -14.78 -9.50
C ASP A 181 -4.00 -14.79 -8.90
N GLN A 182 -4.35 -13.70 -8.21
CA GLN A 182 -5.65 -13.46 -7.58
C GLN A 182 -6.09 -12.01 -7.88
N PRO A 183 -6.43 -11.71 -9.15
CA PRO A 183 -6.74 -10.35 -9.56
C PRO A 183 -8.02 -9.86 -8.88
N ALA A 184 -8.05 -8.58 -8.52
CA ALA A 184 -9.24 -7.96 -7.94
C ALA A 184 -10.40 -7.92 -8.96
N GLU A 185 -11.60 -8.30 -8.53
CA GLU A 185 -12.79 -8.29 -9.38
C GLU A 185 -13.31 -6.88 -9.67
N LYS A 186 -13.01 -5.93 -8.78
CA LYS A 186 -13.44 -4.53 -8.86
C LYS A 186 -12.41 -3.59 -8.27
N ASP A 187 -12.50 -2.34 -8.68
CA ASP A 187 -11.76 -1.24 -8.10
C ASP A 187 -12.13 -1.03 -6.63
N SER A 188 -11.16 -0.64 -5.81
CA SER A 188 -11.41 -0.10 -4.46
C SER A 188 -12.31 1.13 -4.54
N VAL A 189 -13.01 1.44 -3.45
CA VAL A 189 -13.90 2.63 -3.41
C VAL A 189 -13.11 3.90 -3.72
N LEU A 190 -11.87 4.02 -3.22
CA LEU A 190 -11.02 5.18 -3.52
C LEU A 190 -10.67 5.28 -5.01
N VAL A 191 -10.35 4.17 -5.67
CA VAL A 191 -10.07 4.17 -7.11
C VAL A 191 -11.33 4.56 -7.92
N GLN A 192 -12.52 4.06 -7.53
CA GLN A 192 -13.78 4.45 -8.17
C GLN A 192 -14.03 5.96 -8.03
N VAL A 193 -13.81 6.52 -6.84
CA VAL A 193 -14.00 7.95 -6.58
C VAL A 193 -12.97 8.80 -7.32
N LEU A 194 -11.71 8.39 -7.36
CA LEU A 194 -10.68 9.05 -8.17
C LEU A 194 -11.09 9.13 -9.64
N LYS A 195 -11.49 8.00 -10.24
CA LYS A 195 -11.98 7.96 -11.63
C LYS A 195 -13.20 8.85 -11.83
N LYS A 196 -14.15 8.85 -10.88
CA LYS A 196 -15.34 9.73 -10.93
C LYS A 196 -14.98 11.22 -10.84
N GLN A 197 -13.92 11.57 -10.14
CA GLN A 197 -13.37 12.93 -10.07
C GLN A 197 -12.48 13.28 -11.27
N GLY A 198 -12.44 12.42 -12.29
CA GLY A 198 -11.69 12.62 -13.53
C GLY A 198 -10.19 12.32 -13.41
N ALA A 199 -9.70 11.83 -12.27
CA ALA A 199 -8.32 11.39 -12.13
C ALA A 199 -8.08 10.08 -12.88
N ILE A 200 -6.85 9.86 -13.32
CA ILE A 200 -6.42 8.70 -14.11
C ILE A 200 -5.39 7.89 -13.29
N PRO A 201 -5.81 6.89 -12.52
CA PRO A 201 -4.87 5.97 -11.88
C PRO A 201 -4.06 5.22 -12.94
N PHE A 202 -2.73 5.36 -12.93
CA PHE A 202 -1.89 4.91 -14.04
C PHE A 202 -0.76 3.96 -13.65
N VAL A 203 -0.46 3.82 -12.36
CA VAL A 203 0.64 2.97 -11.88
C VAL A 203 0.36 2.45 -10.47
N LYS A 204 0.72 1.19 -10.23
CA LYS A 204 0.78 0.59 -8.89
C LYS A 204 2.20 0.69 -8.35
N THR A 205 2.37 1.14 -7.11
CA THR A 205 3.70 1.35 -6.50
C THR A 205 4.05 0.30 -5.45
N ASN A 206 5.35 0.03 -5.35
CA ASN A 206 5.93 -1.05 -4.55
C ASN A 206 5.77 -0.82 -3.03
N LEU A 207 5.84 -1.93 -2.31
CA LEU A 207 5.62 -2.00 -0.87
C LEU A 207 6.48 -3.13 -0.25
N PRO A 208 6.73 -3.13 1.06
CA PRO A 208 7.41 -4.23 1.72
C PRO A 208 6.52 -5.47 1.86
N GLN A 209 7.16 -6.64 1.94
CA GLN A 209 6.48 -7.90 2.23
C GLN A 209 5.65 -7.79 3.52
N GLY A 210 4.35 -8.03 3.43
CA GLY A 210 3.46 -8.04 4.59
C GLY A 210 3.09 -6.66 5.14
N LEU A 211 3.46 -5.56 4.46
CA LEU A 211 3.08 -4.17 4.78
C LEU A 211 3.57 -3.61 6.13
N LEU A 212 4.18 -4.43 6.98
CA LEU A 212 4.61 -4.10 8.34
C LEU A 212 6.12 -3.85 8.41
N SER A 213 6.60 -2.90 7.60
CA SER A 213 7.99 -2.48 7.60
C SER A 213 8.09 -0.99 7.28
N CYS A 214 9.10 -0.34 7.88
CA CYS A 214 9.51 1.02 7.56
C CYS A 214 10.52 1.06 6.40
N ASP A 215 10.80 -0.09 5.77
CA ASP A 215 11.56 -0.22 4.52
C ASP A 215 10.61 -0.66 3.38
N CYS A 216 11.12 -0.78 2.15
CA CYS A 216 10.31 -1.12 0.97
C CYS A 216 10.99 -2.20 0.13
N SER A 217 10.80 -3.47 0.52
CA SER A 217 11.37 -4.63 -0.18
C SER A 217 10.50 -5.87 -0.02
N ASN A 218 10.36 -6.64 -1.10
CA ASN A 218 9.64 -7.91 -1.07
C ASN A 218 10.23 -8.90 -2.09
N PRO A 219 10.02 -10.23 -1.92
CA PRO A 219 10.61 -11.23 -2.80
C PRO A 219 10.07 -11.20 -4.24
N ILE A 220 8.92 -10.55 -4.47
CA ILE A 220 8.26 -10.51 -5.78
C ILE A 220 8.90 -9.44 -6.65
N TYR A 221 8.92 -8.19 -6.19
CA TYR A 221 9.33 -7.01 -6.98
C TYR A 221 10.69 -6.43 -6.57
N GLY A 222 11.30 -6.93 -5.49
CA GLY A 222 12.61 -6.48 -5.00
C GLY A 222 12.54 -5.21 -4.16
N GLN A 223 13.72 -4.59 -3.97
CA GLN A 223 13.94 -3.42 -3.13
C GLN A 223 13.65 -2.11 -3.88
N THR A 224 12.90 -1.20 -3.27
CA THR A 224 12.78 0.20 -3.70
C THR A 224 13.76 1.08 -2.93
N VAL A 225 14.51 1.91 -3.64
CA VAL A 225 15.54 2.80 -3.05
C VAL A 225 15.10 4.26 -3.05
N ASN A 226 15.76 5.08 -2.23
CA ASN A 226 15.41 6.49 -2.03
C ASN A 226 15.83 7.36 -3.25
N PRO A 227 14.98 8.31 -3.70
CA PRO A 227 15.29 9.20 -4.83
C PRO A 227 16.48 10.13 -4.58
N HIS A 228 16.75 10.50 -3.33
CA HIS A 228 17.86 11.39 -2.96
C HIS A 228 19.19 10.65 -2.81
N ASN A 229 19.14 9.36 -2.44
CA ASN A 229 20.33 8.53 -2.28
C ASN A 229 19.97 7.03 -2.45
N PRO A 230 20.41 6.36 -3.53
CA PRO A 230 20.12 4.95 -3.77
C PRO A 230 20.63 3.98 -2.69
N GLN A 231 21.55 4.40 -1.81
CA GLN A 231 22.04 3.63 -0.67
C GLN A 231 21.15 3.75 0.58
N LYS A 232 20.03 4.46 0.49
CA LYS A 232 19.08 4.68 1.59
C LYS A 232 17.71 4.09 1.24
N THR A 233 16.97 3.72 2.29
CA THR A 233 15.58 3.30 2.17
C THR A 233 14.68 4.47 1.73
N SER A 234 13.69 4.16 0.90
CA SER A 234 12.59 5.07 0.56
C SER A 234 11.58 5.25 1.71
N GLY A 235 11.75 4.52 2.81
CA GLY A 235 10.75 4.42 3.87
C GLY A 235 9.69 3.37 3.52
N GLY A 236 8.71 3.18 4.39
CA GLY A 236 7.69 2.17 4.20
C GLY A 236 6.52 2.30 5.17
N SER A 237 5.40 1.62 4.92
CA SER A 237 5.20 0.65 3.84
C SER A 237 4.74 1.22 2.50
N THR A 238 4.51 2.54 2.40
CA THR A 238 4.20 3.22 1.12
C THR A 238 5.48 3.77 0.48
N GLY A 239 6.55 2.97 0.44
CA GLY A 239 7.86 3.40 -0.05
C GLY A 239 7.89 3.67 -1.56
N GLY A 240 7.14 2.88 -2.34
CA GLY A 240 6.99 3.09 -3.77
C GLY A 240 6.41 4.47 -4.13
N GLU A 241 5.33 4.91 -3.47
CA GLU A 241 4.79 6.27 -3.66
C GLU A 241 5.81 7.35 -3.27
N GLY A 242 6.47 7.18 -2.12
CA GLY A 242 7.49 8.11 -1.66
C GLY A 242 8.60 8.31 -2.70
N ALA A 243 9.13 7.19 -3.21
CA ALA A 243 10.18 7.22 -4.20
C ALA A 243 9.72 7.76 -5.56
N LEU A 244 8.51 7.40 -6.00
CA LEU A 244 7.97 7.84 -7.29
C LEU A 244 7.68 9.35 -7.30
N ILE A 245 6.97 9.86 -6.28
CA ILE A 245 6.64 11.29 -6.17
C ILE A 245 7.90 12.10 -5.90
N GLY A 246 8.78 11.65 -4.99
CA GLY A 246 10.05 12.30 -4.70
C GLY A 246 11.03 12.31 -5.90
N GLY A 247 10.93 11.31 -6.79
CA GLY A 247 11.63 11.28 -8.08
C GLY A 247 10.96 12.11 -9.19
N GLY A 248 9.79 12.69 -8.92
CA GLY A 248 9.00 13.49 -9.86
C GLY A 248 8.20 12.67 -10.88
N GLY A 249 8.09 11.35 -10.73
CA GLY A 249 7.31 10.48 -11.62
C GLY A 249 5.80 10.54 -11.40
N SER A 250 5.35 11.09 -10.27
CA SER A 250 3.94 11.33 -9.99
C SER A 250 3.77 12.66 -9.24
N LEU A 251 2.61 13.28 -9.41
CA LEU A 251 2.20 14.50 -8.69
C LEU A 251 1.46 14.17 -7.39
N LEU A 252 0.64 13.13 -7.45
CA LEU A 252 -0.32 12.76 -6.43
C LEU A 252 -0.39 11.23 -6.36
N GLY A 253 -0.35 10.73 -5.13
CA GLY A 253 -0.42 9.30 -4.85
C GLY A 253 -1.34 8.99 -3.68
N ILE A 254 -1.86 7.75 -3.64
CA ILE A 254 -2.62 7.25 -2.48
C ILE A 254 -1.84 6.15 -1.77
N GLY A 255 -1.54 6.40 -0.49
CA GLY A 255 -0.91 5.45 0.42
C GLY A 255 -1.84 4.93 1.51
N THR A 256 -1.28 4.12 2.40
CA THR A 256 -1.96 3.62 3.61
C THR A 256 -1.03 3.72 4.81
N ASP A 257 -1.56 4.07 5.99
CA ASP A 257 -0.80 4.32 7.20
C ASP A 257 -1.51 3.78 8.44
N LEU A 258 -0.86 2.77 9.05
CA LEU A 258 -1.23 2.20 10.35
C LEU A 258 -0.27 2.68 11.46
N GLY A 259 1.04 2.60 11.20
CA GLY A 259 2.10 2.94 12.16
C GLY A 259 3.08 4.01 11.68
N GLY A 260 2.78 4.72 10.59
CA GLY A 260 3.68 5.69 9.96
C GLY A 260 3.81 5.53 8.44
N SER A 261 3.13 4.57 7.83
CA SER A 261 3.42 4.14 6.46
C SER A 261 3.13 5.15 5.35
N ILE A 262 2.48 6.30 5.61
CA ILE A 262 2.43 7.47 4.70
C ILE A 262 3.50 8.48 5.11
N ARG A 263 3.59 8.76 6.42
CA ARG A 263 4.44 9.82 6.98
C ARG A 263 5.94 9.53 6.87
N ILE A 264 6.36 8.28 7.10
CA ILE A 264 7.75 7.83 7.04
C ILE A 264 8.30 7.97 5.61
N PRO A 265 7.70 7.36 4.57
CA PRO A 265 8.21 7.52 3.21
C PRO A 265 8.09 8.96 2.70
N ALA A 266 7.07 9.72 3.13
CA ALA A 266 6.98 11.14 2.81
C ALA A 266 8.17 11.94 3.37
N SER A 267 8.50 11.74 4.65
CA SER A 267 9.65 12.36 5.29
C SER A 267 10.98 11.95 4.65
N PHE A 268 11.18 10.66 4.38
CA PHE A 268 12.44 10.15 3.83
C PHE A 268 12.67 10.55 2.38
N CYS A 269 11.60 10.67 1.59
CA CYS A 269 11.67 11.07 0.18
C CYS A 269 11.47 12.57 -0.04
N GLY A 270 11.32 13.37 1.02
CA GLY A 270 11.23 14.83 0.94
C GLY A 270 9.95 15.34 0.27
N ILE A 271 8.81 14.70 0.57
CA ILE A 271 7.49 15.06 0.04
C ILE A 271 6.48 15.24 1.18
N CYS A 272 5.26 15.66 0.86
CA CYS A 272 4.17 15.77 1.83
C CYS A 272 3.31 14.49 1.84
N GLY A 273 2.82 14.11 3.02
CA GLY A 273 1.91 12.98 3.18
C GLY A 273 0.94 13.21 4.34
N PHE A 274 -0.34 12.90 4.14
CA PHE A 274 -1.38 13.11 5.14
C PHE A 274 -2.04 11.80 5.52
N LYS A 275 -1.96 11.45 6.81
CA LYS A 275 -2.74 10.37 7.41
C LYS A 275 -3.98 10.97 8.08
N PRO A 276 -5.18 10.91 7.45
CA PRO A 276 -6.39 11.39 8.09
C PRO A 276 -6.78 10.52 9.31
N THR A 277 -7.86 10.91 9.98
CA THR A 277 -8.53 10.06 10.97
C THR A 277 -8.96 8.76 10.29
N ALA A 278 -8.73 7.61 10.94
CA ALA A 278 -9.21 6.33 10.42
C ALA A 278 -10.74 6.37 10.24
N GLY A 279 -11.23 5.84 9.13
CA GLY A 279 -12.64 5.92 8.75
C GLY A 279 -13.07 7.25 8.13
N ARG A 280 -12.16 8.23 7.94
CA ARG A 280 -12.46 9.47 7.20
C ARG A 280 -12.51 9.24 5.68
N LEU A 281 -11.77 8.26 5.20
CA LEU A 281 -11.77 7.77 3.82
C LEU A 281 -12.12 6.28 3.84
N SER A 282 -12.77 5.79 2.79
CA SER A 282 -13.14 4.38 2.69
C SER A 282 -11.90 3.49 2.61
N SER A 283 -11.92 2.39 3.37
CA SER A 283 -10.94 1.30 3.27
C SER A 283 -11.47 0.12 2.47
N GLN A 284 -12.67 0.21 1.86
CA GLN A 284 -13.21 -0.88 1.07
C GLN A 284 -12.39 -1.12 -0.21
N GLY A 285 -11.94 -2.37 -0.38
CA GLY A 285 -11.02 -2.75 -1.46
C GLY A 285 -9.56 -2.38 -1.20
N VAL A 286 -9.20 -1.94 0.00
CA VAL A 286 -7.80 -1.87 0.43
C VAL A 286 -7.43 -3.23 1.02
N CYS A 287 -6.53 -3.96 0.37
CA CYS A 287 -6.09 -5.28 0.83
C CYS A 287 -5.23 -5.16 2.11
N PRO A 288 -5.65 -5.78 3.23
CA PRO A 288 -4.87 -5.83 4.44
C PRO A 288 -4.02 -7.11 4.49
N THR A 289 -3.01 -7.14 5.35
CA THR A 289 -2.24 -8.37 5.63
C THR A 289 -2.80 -9.20 6.77
N TYR A 290 -3.62 -8.60 7.64
CA TYR A 290 -4.44 -9.28 8.63
C TYR A 290 -5.81 -8.60 8.74
N ARG A 291 -6.87 -9.40 8.91
CA ARG A 291 -8.26 -8.92 8.98
C ARG A 291 -8.75 -8.92 10.42
N GLY A 292 -9.67 -8.02 10.74
CA GLY A 292 -10.40 -8.03 12.02
C GLY A 292 -9.71 -7.31 13.19
N GLN A 293 -8.51 -6.74 12.99
CA GLN A 293 -7.89 -5.87 13.99
C GLN A 293 -8.70 -4.57 14.10
N LYS A 294 -9.03 -4.18 15.35
CA LYS A 294 -9.82 -2.98 15.65
C LYS A 294 -9.13 -2.01 16.61
N SER A 295 -8.00 -2.41 17.21
CA SER A 295 -7.29 -1.62 18.23
C SER A 295 -6.61 -0.37 17.64
N VAL A 296 -5.92 -0.54 16.51
CA VAL A 296 -5.19 0.52 15.81
C VAL A 296 -5.50 0.42 14.32
N LEU A 297 -6.42 1.26 13.89
CA LEU A 297 -6.95 1.22 12.53
C LEU A 297 -5.99 1.88 11.53
N SER A 298 -5.78 1.21 10.40
CA SER A 298 -5.11 1.80 9.24
C SER A 298 -5.99 2.87 8.60
N SER A 299 -5.35 3.89 8.03
CA SER A 299 -6.02 4.93 7.25
C SER A 299 -5.38 5.07 5.86
N PRO A 300 -6.15 5.02 4.76
CA PRO A 300 -5.67 5.52 3.49
C PRO A 300 -5.54 7.05 3.53
N GLY A 301 -4.69 7.61 2.67
CA GLY A 301 -4.49 9.05 2.59
C GLY A 301 -3.57 9.47 1.44
N PRO A 302 -3.60 10.75 1.06
CA PRO A 302 -2.83 11.26 -0.06
C PRO A 302 -1.35 11.53 0.28
N MET A 303 -0.53 11.46 -0.75
CA MET A 303 0.88 11.86 -0.79
C MET A 303 1.11 12.74 -2.01
N ALA A 304 1.85 13.83 -1.89
CA ALA A 304 2.07 14.81 -2.96
C ALA A 304 3.31 15.66 -2.70
N ARG A 305 3.70 16.51 -3.65
CA ARG A 305 4.87 17.40 -3.51
C ARG A 305 4.65 18.58 -2.56
N ASP A 306 3.39 18.96 -2.34
CA ASP A 306 3.00 20.11 -1.54
C ASP A 306 1.70 19.83 -0.76
N VAL A 307 1.42 20.65 0.26
CA VAL A 307 0.27 20.49 1.16
C VAL A 307 -1.05 20.79 0.46
N ASP A 308 -1.07 21.73 -0.47
CA ASP A 308 -2.29 22.16 -1.16
C ASP A 308 -2.81 21.06 -2.08
N SER A 309 -1.91 20.29 -2.69
CA SER A 309 -2.22 19.08 -3.44
C SER A 309 -2.90 18.00 -2.56
N LEU A 310 -2.45 17.86 -1.30
CA LEU A 310 -3.09 16.95 -0.35
C LEU A 310 -4.52 17.42 -0.02
N ALA A 311 -4.71 18.72 0.20
CA ALA A 311 -6.01 19.31 0.49
C ALA A 311 -6.98 19.15 -0.70
N LEU A 312 -6.52 19.41 -1.93
CA LEU A 312 -7.31 19.21 -3.14
C LEU A 312 -7.73 17.74 -3.32
N CYS A 313 -6.83 16.79 -3.09
CA CYS A 313 -7.16 15.37 -3.13
C CYS A 313 -8.19 15.00 -2.05
N MET A 314 -8.01 15.46 -0.82
CA MET A 314 -8.98 15.22 0.25
C MET A 314 -10.36 15.82 -0.08
N GLN A 315 -10.40 17.01 -0.70
CA GLN A 315 -11.63 17.64 -1.16
C GLN A 315 -12.32 16.82 -2.26
N ALA A 316 -11.56 16.28 -3.21
CA ALA A 316 -12.08 15.42 -4.28
C ALA A 316 -12.65 14.09 -3.75
N LEU A 317 -11.97 13.48 -2.77
CA LEU A 317 -12.38 12.20 -2.20
C LEU A 317 -13.59 12.31 -1.26
N LEU A 318 -13.67 13.37 -0.46
CA LEU A 318 -14.77 13.63 0.49
C LEU A 318 -16.01 14.19 -0.20
N CYS A 319 -16.62 13.39 -1.06
CA CYS A 319 -17.79 13.73 -1.87
C CYS A 319 -18.93 12.71 -1.72
N ASP A 320 -20.14 13.10 -2.14
CA ASP A 320 -21.36 12.28 -2.05
C ASP A 320 -21.21 10.91 -2.72
N HIS A 321 -20.41 10.82 -3.78
CA HIS A 321 -20.16 9.56 -4.46
C HIS A 321 -19.42 8.56 -3.56
N MET A 322 -18.38 8.99 -2.83
CA MET A 322 -17.68 8.13 -1.88
C MET A 322 -18.61 7.68 -0.75
N PHE A 323 -19.38 8.62 -0.19
CA PHE A 323 -20.30 8.34 0.91
C PHE A 323 -21.43 7.37 0.48
N SER A 324 -21.85 7.43 -0.78
CA SER A 324 -22.84 6.51 -1.34
C SER A 324 -22.27 5.10 -1.58
N LEU A 325 -21.01 5.01 -2.03
CA LEU A 325 -20.33 3.72 -2.25
C LEU A 325 -19.98 3.00 -0.94
N ASP A 326 -19.65 3.75 0.11
CA ASP A 326 -19.33 3.21 1.43
C ASP A 326 -20.09 3.96 2.55
N PRO A 327 -21.32 3.54 2.86
CA PRO A 327 -22.13 4.14 3.92
C PRO A 327 -21.56 3.97 5.33
N THR A 328 -20.46 3.22 5.51
CA THR A 328 -19.78 3.10 6.80
C THR A 328 -18.87 4.30 7.12
N VAL A 329 -18.56 5.11 6.10
CA VAL A 329 -17.79 6.35 6.24
C VAL A 329 -18.74 7.50 6.63
N PRO A 330 -18.45 8.26 7.70
CA PRO A 330 -19.26 9.44 8.04
C PRO A 330 -19.23 10.46 6.90
N PRO A 331 -20.40 10.95 6.43
CA PRO A 331 -20.50 11.88 5.30
C PRO A 331 -20.10 13.31 5.69
N LEU A 332 -18.82 13.50 6.01
CA LEU A 332 -18.24 14.77 6.47
C LEU A 332 -17.44 15.42 5.33
N PRO A 333 -18.02 16.40 4.60
CA PRO A 333 -17.35 17.03 3.48
C PRO A 333 -16.06 17.75 3.93
N PHE A 334 -15.18 18.02 2.96
CA PHE A 334 -13.98 18.80 3.23
C PHE A 334 -14.34 20.27 3.49
N ASN A 335 -13.89 20.82 4.63
CA ASN A 335 -14.17 22.21 5.00
C ASN A 335 -13.04 23.12 4.51
N MET A 336 -13.21 23.70 3.32
CA MET A 336 -12.23 24.61 2.70
C MET A 336 -12.05 25.92 3.48
N GLU A 337 -13.10 26.43 4.13
CA GLU A 337 -13.02 27.64 4.96
C GLU A 337 -12.08 27.41 6.14
N ARG A 338 -12.23 26.27 6.81
CA ARG A 338 -11.35 25.88 7.92
C ARG A 338 -9.92 25.63 7.46
N TYR A 339 -9.71 25.09 6.26
CA TYR A 339 -8.36 24.88 5.74
C TYR A 339 -7.67 26.20 5.37
N ARG A 340 -8.40 27.18 4.82
CA ARG A 340 -7.87 28.50 4.41
C ARG A 340 -7.74 29.51 5.55
N THR A 341 -8.13 29.17 6.76
CA THR A 341 -8.04 30.09 7.90
C THR A 341 -6.59 30.53 8.16
N THR A 342 -6.40 31.83 8.38
CA THR A 342 -5.10 32.43 8.75
C THR A 342 -5.04 32.85 10.21
N LYS A 343 -6.08 32.51 11.00
CA LYS A 343 -6.15 32.84 12.42
C LYS A 343 -4.93 32.28 13.17
N PRO A 344 -4.34 33.05 14.11
CA PRO A 344 -3.28 32.54 14.99
C PRO A 344 -3.70 31.24 15.67
N LEU A 345 -2.76 30.32 15.82
CA LEU A 345 -2.99 28.98 16.35
C LEU A 345 -2.24 28.84 17.67
N ARG A 346 -2.76 27.97 18.53
CA ARG A 346 -2.04 27.46 19.71
C ARG A 346 -1.55 26.05 19.39
N ILE A 347 -0.24 25.89 19.29
CA ILE A 347 0.41 24.69 18.74
C ILE A 347 1.22 24.02 19.84
N GLY A 348 0.90 22.76 20.16
CA GLY A 348 1.72 21.92 21.03
C GLY A 348 3.01 21.55 20.31
N CYS A 349 4.16 21.79 20.94
CA CYS A 349 5.48 21.52 20.38
C CYS A 349 6.16 20.40 21.16
N LEU A 350 6.58 19.36 20.44
CA LEU A 350 7.28 18.19 20.97
C LEU A 350 8.60 18.04 20.23
N GLU A 351 9.73 18.18 20.93
CA GLU A 351 11.05 17.94 20.35
C GLU A 351 11.52 16.50 20.58
N ASN A 352 11.25 15.95 21.77
CA ASN A 352 11.64 14.61 22.17
C ASN A 352 10.48 13.97 22.94
N ASP A 353 10.05 12.78 22.53
CA ASP A 353 8.96 12.03 23.15
C ASP A 353 9.38 11.26 24.42
N GLY A 354 10.67 11.30 24.78
CA GLY A 354 11.23 10.59 25.92
C GLY A 354 11.46 9.09 25.65
N TYR A 355 11.21 8.61 24.43
CA TYR A 355 11.31 7.22 24.04
C TYR A 355 12.23 7.02 22.83
N MET A 356 11.95 7.67 21.70
CA MET A 356 12.79 7.68 20.51
C MET A 356 13.54 9.01 20.40
N HIS A 357 14.81 9.01 20.82
CA HIS A 357 15.63 10.21 20.76
C HIS A 357 15.75 10.75 19.32
N PRO A 358 15.43 12.04 19.09
CA PRO A 358 15.57 12.63 17.78
C PRO A 358 17.05 12.73 17.39
N SER A 359 17.36 12.51 16.11
CA SER A 359 18.68 12.86 15.59
C SER A 359 18.92 14.37 15.64
N PRO A 360 20.17 14.85 15.58
CA PRO A 360 20.46 16.28 15.59
C PRO A 360 19.74 17.07 14.48
N SER A 361 19.57 16.49 13.29
CA SER A 361 18.85 17.11 12.19
C SER A 361 17.34 17.20 12.44
N MET A 362 16.73 16.19 13.06
CA MET A 362 15.31 16.21 13.44
C MET A 362 15.05 17.27 14.51
N ALA A 363 15.84 17.30 15.58
CA ALA A 363 15.70 18.28 16.65
C ALA A 363 15.87 19.72 16.12
N ARG A 364 16.87 19.94 15.24
CA ARG A 364 17.06 21.23 14.58
C ARG A 364 15.84 21.62 13.73
N GLY A 365 15.32 20.72 12.90
CA GLY A 365 14.15 21.00 12.05
C GLY A 365 12.91 21.40 12.86
N VAL A 366 12.65 20.72 13.99
CA VAL A 366 11.54 21.09 14.89
C VAL A 366 11.74 22.50 15.47
N ARG A 367 12.95 22.84 15.91
CA ARG A 367 13.26 24.17 16.47
C ARG A 367 13.15 25.28 15.44
N GLU A 368 13.62 25.05 14.21
CA GLU A 368 13.51 26.01 13.10
C GLU A 368 12.03 26.28 12.77
N VAL A 369 11.21 25.23 12.61
CA VAL A 369 9.77 25.37 12.35
C VAL A 369 9.06 26.06 13.51
N LYS A 370 9.40 25.72 14.76
CA LYS A 370 8.87 26.40 15.95
C LYS A 370 9.13 27.90 15.88
N ALA A 371 10.37 28.32 15.62
CA ALA A 371 10.74 29.74 15.54
C ALA A 371 10.01 30.47 14.41
N LEU A 372 9.88 29.85 13.24
CA LEU A 372 9.13 30.40 12.11
C LEU A 372 7.64 30.59 12.43
N LEU A 373 7.02 29.64 13.14
CA LEU A 373 5.63 29.75 13.55
C LEU A 373 5.43 30.84 14.62
N GLU A 374 6.36 30.98 15.57
CA GLU A 374 6.34 32.07 16.56
C GLU A 374 6.46 33.44 15.86
N GLN A 375 7.37 33.56 14.88
CA GLN A 375 7.53 34.77 14.08
C GLN A 375 6.27 35.11 13.26
N ALA A 376 5.55 34.11 12.78
CA ALA A 376 4.28 34.28 12.07
C ALA A 376 3.09 34.62 13.01
N GLY A 377 3.32 34.74 14.32
CA GLY A 377 2.30 35.14 15.30
C GLY A 377 1.51 34.00 15.94
N HIS A 378 1.94 32.75 15.77
CA HIS A 378 1.33 31.60 16.46
C HIS A 378 1.87 31.47 17.90
N THR A 379 1.09 30.85 18.78
CA THR A 379 1.50 30.54 20.15
C THR A 379 1.99 29.10 20.25
N LEU A 380 3.26 28.89 20.59
CA LEU A 380 3.86 27.56 20.74
C LEU A 380 3.91 27.18 22.22
N VAL A 381 3.42 25.99 22.55
CA VAL A 381 3.32 25.51 23.94
C VAL A 381 4.07 24.18 24.06
N PRO A 382 5.01 24.02 25.00
CA PRO A 382 5.64 22.74 25.24
C PRO A 382 4.58 21.64 25.48
N TYR A 383 4.71 20.52 24.79
CA TYR A 383 3.83 19.37 24.93
C TYR A 383 4.67 18.13 25.25
N HIS A 384 4.21 17.33 26.20
CA HIS A 384 4.82 16.06 26.56
C HIS A 384 3.75 14.98 26.44
N PRO A 385 3.95 13.96 25.59
CA PRO A 385 3.03 12.85 25.50
C PRO A 385 2.98 12.10 26.83
N LEU A 386 1.80 11.65 27.22
CA LEU A 386 1.62 10.89 28.46
C LEU A 386 2.15 9.47 28.26
N LYS A 387 2.97 8.98 29.19
CA LYS A 387 3.28 7.53 29.39
C LYS A 387 3.77 6.81 28.12
N MET A 388 4.70 7.41 27.36
CA MET A 388 5.21 6.80 26.12
C MET A 388 5.87 5.43 26.35
N ASP A 389 6.50 5.27 27.50
CA ASP A 389 7.10 4.04 28.01
C ASP A 389 6.07 2.92 28.29
N GLU A 390 4.83 3.26 28.64
CA GLU A 390 3.72 2.30 28.77
C GLU A 390 3.02 2.06 27.42
N ILE A 391 2.75 3.14 26.67
CA ILE A 391 1.95 3.11 25.44
C ILE A 391 2.66 2.36 24.33
N PHE A 392 3.97 2.57 24.15
CA PHE A 392 4.68 1.96 23.01
C PHE A 392 4.73 0.42 23.12
N PRO A 393 5.12 -0.19 24.26
CA PRO A 393 5.04 -1.64 24.42
C PRO A 393 3.61 -2.18 24.27
N GLU A 394 2.61 -1.48 24.81
CA GLU A 394 1.21 -1.91 24.72
C GLU A 394 0.70 -1.88 23.28
N LEU A 395 1.02 -0.83 22.51
CA LEU A 395 0.70 -0.74 21.09
C LEU A 395 1.39 -1.85 20.30
N MET A 396 2.68 -2.12 20.57
CA MET A 396 3.39 -3.17 19.87
C MET A 396 2.72 -4.55 20.08
N VAL A 397 2.37 -4.90 21.32
CA VAL A 397 1.71 -6.18 21.65
C VAL A 397 0.27 -6.27 21.13
N LYS A 398 -0.46 -5.15 21.06
CA LYS A 398 -1.86 -5.15 20.58
C LYS A 398 -1.98 -5.08 19.06
N VAL A 399 -0.91 -4.73 18.36
CA VAL A 399 -0.89 -4.55 16.90
C VAL A 399 -0.14 -5.68 16.20
N PHE A 400 0.91 -6.21 16.82
CA PHE A 400 1.78 -7.28 16.30
C PHE A 400 1.70 -8.49 17.22
#